data_AF-A0A2K1QP94-F1
#
_entry.id   AF-A0A2K1QP94-F1
#
_cell.length_a   1.000
_cell.length_b   1.000
_cell.length_c   1.000
_cell.angle_alpha   90.00
_cell.angle_beta   90.00
_cell.angle_gamma   90.00
#
_symmetry.space_group_name_H-M   'P 1'
#
loop_
_entity.id
_entity.type
_entity.pdbx_description
1 polymer ?
#
loop_
_entity_poly.entity_id
_entity_poly.type
_entity_poly.pdbx_seq_one_letter_code
_entity_poly.pdbx_strand_id
1 'polypeptide(L)'
;MSTIWRFVQGLFRQHTTEADTLSPRLDLNGAHEQIQSPLFRLPPEIRHQIFEELLGHQTIHVDTRDPSGFSNRSTGRDGSIRGRPCTHMLRRGVWRHPCWDTVSVDDKGLLPLLLSCRRLYGETAPILYGTTRFDLPSLNSMTALFVRLPRHHLDAVRSVRLFVNLLVPPGQGTTLYEPYTGMWRDLSTMEGLRELRVCIALAMQIDSIWEHRAAYFDPMKQIRHLSVFEVYIPPDTSQLPDGVVNYVPGCRIAGWDVWKR
;
A
#
# COMPACT_ATOMS: atom_id res chain seq x y z
N MET A 1 -21.43 -14.02 -2.71
CA MET A 1 -20.08 -13.45 -3.01
C MET A 1 -18.99 -13.87 -2.00
N SER A 2 -19.22 -14.85 -1.11
CA SER A 2 -18.13 -15.42 -0.30
C SER A 2 -17.23 -16.40 -1.08
N THR A 3 -17.61 -16.79 -2.29
CA THR A 3 -16.95 -17.87 -3.06
C THR A 3 -15.67 -17.42 -3.77
N ILE A 4 -15.61 -16.19 -4.28
CA ILE A 4 -14.42 -15.66 -5.00
C ILE A 4 -13.30 -15.30 -4.00
N TRP A 5 -13.66 -14.74 -2.85
CA TRP A 5 -12.68 -14.48 -1.78
C TRP A 5 -12.22 -15.76 -1.08
N ARG A 6 -13.08 -16.77 -0.95
CA ARG A 6 -12.67 -18.13 -0.54
C ARG A 6 -11.74 -18.81 -1.56
N PHE A 7 -11.83 -18.45 -2.85
CA PHE A 7 -10.91 -18.96 -3.87
C PHE A 7 -9.53 -18.30 -3.77
N VAL A 8 -9.47 -16.99 -3.53
CA VAL A 8 -8.21 -16.27 -3.27
C VAL A 8 -7.58 -16.72 -1.94
N GLN A 9 -8.37 -16.85 -0.86
CA GLN A 9 -7.91 -17.44 0.40
C GLN A 9 -7.56 -18.93 0.27
N GLY A 10 -8.21 -19.67 -0.62
CA GLY A 10 -7.92 -21.07 -0.91
C GLY A 10 -6.58 -21.26 -1.63
N LEU A 11 -6.28 -20.38 -2.58
CA LEU A 11 -4.96 -20.32 -3.24
C LEU A 11 -3.85 -19.91 -2.27
N PHE A 12 -4.12 -19.05 -1.29
CA PHE A 12 -3.14 -18.67 -0.26
C PHE A 12 -3.03 -19.68 0.91
N ARG A 13 -4.12 -20.36 1.31
CA ARG A 13 -4.09 -21.42 2.36
C ARG A 13 -3.36 -22.68 1.92
N GLN A 14 -3.35 -23.00 0.63
CA GLN A 14 -2.56 -24.12 0.11
C GLN A 14 -1.04 -23.91 0.23
N HIS A 15 -0.58 -22.71 0.63
CA HIS A 15 0.84 -22.37 0.72
C HIS A 15 1.38 -22.15 2.15
N THR A 16 0.62 -22.44 3.22
CA THR A 16 1.10 -22.20 4.61
C THR A 16 1.01 -23.36 5.58
N THR A 17 0.66 -24.58 5.16
CA THR A 17 0.75 -25.77 6.03
C THR A 17 1.20 -26.96 5.20
N GLU A 18 2.51 -27.20 5.21
CA GLU A 18 3.20 -28.51 5.06
C GLU A 18 4.69 -28.24 4.76
N ALA A 19 5.37 -27.61 5.73
CA ALA A 19 6.81 -27.73 5.87
C ALA A 19 7.03 -28.70 7.03
N ASP A 20 6.89 -29.99 6.74
CA ASP A 20 7.74 -31.07 7.25
C ASP A 20 7.09 -32.43 6.98
N THR A 21 7.89 -33.32 6.39
CA THR A 21 7.67 -34.77 6.27
C THR A 21 6.46 -35.24 5.46
N LEU A 22 6.63 -35.30 4.13
CA LEU A 22 6.50 -36.52 3.29
C LEU A 22 6.40 -36.06 1.84
N SER A 23 7.24 -36.60 0.96
CA SER A 23 7.02 -36.50 -0.47
C SER A 23 5.70 -37.19 -0.84
N PRO A 24 4.88 -36.52 -1.66
CA PRO A 24 4.40 -37.17 -2.86
C PRO A 24 4.77 -36.32 -4.08
N ARG A 25 5.20 -37.01 -5.12
CA ARG A 25 5.35 -36.48 -6.48
C ARG A 25 4.11 -35.65 -6.84
N LEU A 26 4.23 -34.32 -6.81
CA LEU A 26 3.32 -33.45 -7.52
C LEU A 26 3.66 -33.60 -9.00
N ASP A 27 2.81 -34.32 -9.74
CA ASP A 27 2.84 -34.30 -11.19
C ASP A 27 2.72 -32.85 -11.66
N LEU A 28 3.84 -32.32 -12.17
CA LEU A 28 3.96 -31.01 -12.83
C LEU A 28 3.22 -30.95 -14.18
N ASN A 29 2.43 -31.96 -14.53
CA ASN A 29 1.80 -32.12 -15.84
C ASN A 29 0.36 -31.61 -15.94
N GLY A 30 -0.15 -30.90 -14.92
CA GLY A 30 -1.56 -30.48 -14.85
C GLY A 30 -1.85 -28.99 -14.96
N ALA A 31 -0.84 -28.12 -15.05
CA ALA A 31 -1.10 -26.71 -15.32
C ALA A 31 -1.33 -26.54 -16.82
N HIS A 32 -2.58 -26.41 -17.27
CA HIS A 32 -2.84 -26.00 -18.66
C HIS A 32 -2.13 -24.67 -18.91
N GLU A 33 -1.00 -24.70 -19.61
CA GLU A 33 -0.15 -23.54 -19.93
C GLU A 33 -0.85 -22.47 -20.80
N GLN A 34 -2.16 -22.66 -21.06
CA GLN A 34 -3.03 -21.79 -21.84
C GLN A 34 -2.42 -21.41 -23.20
N ILE A 35 -1.71 -22.36 -23.83
CA ILE A 35 -1.02 -22.19 -25.13
C ILE A 35 -2.00 -21.77 -26.25
N GLN A 36 -3.29 -22.02 -26.06
CA GLN A 36 -4.34 -21.58 -26.97
C GLN A 36 -4.57 -20.06 -26.97
N SER A 37 -4.19 -19.36 -25.91
CA SER A 37 -4.30 -17.90 -25.83
C SER A 37 -3.33 -17.24 -26.80
N PRO A 38 -3.78 -16.32 -27.68
CA PRO A 38 -2.90 -15.54 -28.56
C PRO A 38 -1.81 -14.80 -27.79
N LEU A 39 -2.11 -14.35 -26.56
CA LEU A 39 -1.14 -13.68 -25.69
C LEU A 39 0.07 -14.57 -25.40
N PHE A 40 -0.15 -15.86 -25.11
CA PHE A 40 0.93 -16.80 -24.77
C PHE A 40 1.67 -17.37 -25.97
N ARG A 41 1.25 -17.02 -27.19
CA ARG A 41 2.01 -17.28 -28.43
C ARG A 41 3.05 -16.22 -28.72
N LEU A 42 2.96 -15.06 -28.09
CA LEU A 42 3.96 -14.00 -28.20
C LEU A 42 5.23 -14.41 -27.43
N PRO A 43 6.43 -13.99 -27.85
CA PRO A 43 7.66 -14.17 -27.08
C PRO A 43 7.55 -13.56 -25.67
N PRO A 44 8.23 -14.12 -24.64
CA PRO A 44 8.20 -13.60 -23.27
C PRO A 44 8.51 -12.10 -23.17
N GLU A 45 9.41 -11.59 -24.01
CA GLU A 45 9.84 -10.20 -24.04
C GLU A 45 8.69 -9.27 -24.43
N ILE A 46 7.90 -9.67 -25.44
CA ILE A 46 6.72 -8.90 -25.88
C ILE A 46 5.62 -8.94 -24.82
N ARG A 47 5.43 -10.09 -24.16
CA ARG A 47 4.47 -10.19 -23.04
C ARG A 47 4.88 -9.29 -21.88
N HIS A 48 6.16 -9.27 -21.53
CA HIS A 48 6.69 -8.39 -20.49
C HIS A 48 6.41 -6.91 -20.81
N GLN A 49 6.67 -6.46 -22.05
CA GLN A 49 6.35 -5.10 -22.48
C GLN A 49 4.86 -4.80 -22.36
N ILE A 50 3.99 -5.71 -22.80
CA ILE A 50 2.53 -5.55 -22.66
C ILE A 50 2.14 -5.42 -21.18
N PHE A 51 2.70 -6.25 -20.31
CA PHE A 51 2.40 -6.22 -18.87
C PHE A 51 2.94 -4.97 -18.19
N GLU A 52 4.11 -4.49 -18.57
CA GLU A 52 4.69 -3.24 -18.08
C GLU A 52 3.84 -2.03 -18.50
N GLU A 53 3.34 -2.00 -19.73
CA GLU A 53 2.41 -0.94 -20.17
C GLU A 53 1.06 -1.00 -19.44
N LEU A 54 0.54 -2.19 -19.14
CA LEU A 54 -0.77 -2.36 -18.49
C LEU A 54 -0.73 -2.15 -16.98
N LEU A 55 0.32 -2.64 -16.33
CA LEU A 55 0.41 -2.74 -14.87
C LEU A 55 1.54 -1.90 -14.28
N GLY A 56 2.55 -1.60 -15.09
CA GLY A 56 3.75 -0.93 -14.64
C GLY A 56 3.51 0.53 -14.30
N HIS A 57 4.27 1.02 -13.32
CA HIS A 57 4.31 2.44 -12.93
C HIS A 57 2.96 3.06 -12.52
N GLN A 58 1.95 2.23 -12.27
CA GLN A 58 0.64 2.66 -11.81
C GLN A 58 0.71 3.10 -10.35
N THR A 59 -0.30 3.87 -9.92
CA THR A 59 -0.57 4.10 -8.50
C THR A 59 -1.80 3.30 -8.11
N ILE A 60 -1.65 2.34 -7.21
CA ILE A 60 -2.72 1.47 -6.73
C ILE A 60 -3.18 1.96 -5.37
N HIS A 61 -4.43 2.40 -5.29
CA HIS A 61 -5.07 2.67 -4.00
C HIS A 61 -5.55 1.37 -3.37
N VAL A 62 -5.17 1.12 -2.12
CA VAL A 62 -5.66 -0.02 -1.34
C VAL A 62 -6.55 0.53 -0.24
N ASP A 63 -7.86 0.43 -0.42
CA ASP A 63 -8.82 0.84 0.61
C ASP A 63 -9.48 -0.39 1.24
N THR A 64 -9.55 -0.38 2.57
CA THR A 64 -10.29 -1.37 3.35
C THR A 64 -11.55 -0.74 3.90
N ARG A 65 -12.45 -0.34 3.01
CA ARG A 65 -13.82 -0.06 3.44
C ARG A 65 -14.45 -1.37 3.84
N ASP A 66 -14.84 -1.43 5.10
CA ASP A 66 -15.68 -2.50 5.60
C ASP A 66 -17.02 -2.49 4.81
N PRO A 67 -17.42 -3.58 4.16
CA PRO A 67 -18.69 -3.66 3.46
C PRO A 67 -19.91 -3.53 4.40
N SER A 68 -19.71 -3.51 5.72
CA SER A 68 -20.77 -3.42 6.74
C SER A 68 -21.26 -2.00 7.08
N GLY A 69 -20.74 -0.95 6.42
CA GLY A 69 -21.47 0.31 6.25
C GLY A 69 -22.07 0.94 7.51
N PHE A 70 -21.25 1.64 8.31
CA PHE A 70 -21.74 2.66 9.26
C PHE A 70 -21.02 4.00 9.10
N SER A 71 -20.67 4.37 7.86
CA SER A 71 -20.43 5.76 7.51
C SER A 71 -21.28 6.13 6.30
N ASN A 72 -22.01 7.23 6.45
CA ASN A 72 -23.08 7.66 5.57
C ASN A 72 -22.66 7.74 4.09
N ARG A 73 -23.46 7.06 3.25
CA ARG A 73 -23.63 7.24 1.80
C ARG A 73 -22.37 7.19 0.93
N SER A 74 -22.02 5.98 0.52
CA SER A 74 -21.73 5.68 -0.89
C SER A 74 -21.78 4.18 -1.10
N THR A 75 -22.75 3.73 -1.91
CA THR A 75 -22.89 2.36 -2.39
C THR A 75 -21.70 2.01 -3.28
N GLY A 76 -20.70 1.35 -2.71
CA GLY A 76 -19.54 0.83 -3.43
C GLY A 76 -18.98 -0.36 -2.67
N ARG A 77 -19.58 -1.53 -2.89
CA ARG A 77 -19.02 -2.81 -2.45
C ARG A 77 -17.92 -3.20 -3.43
N ASP A 78 -16.69 -2.77 -3.19
CA ASP A 78 -15.53 -3.60 -3.51
C ASP A 78 -14.24 -3.01 -2.96
N GLY A 79 -13.35 -3.89 -2.49
CA GLY A 79 -11.93 -3.58 -2.31
C GLY A 79 -11.29 -3.45 -3.68
N SER A 80 -11.47 -2.29 -4.32
CA SER A 80 -10.99 -2.02 -5.68
C SER A 80 -9.55 -1.53 -5.63
N ILE A 81 -8.65 -2.29 -6.27
CA ILE A 81 -7.33 -1.82 -6.68
C ILE A 81 -7.50 -0.94 -7.92
N ARG A 82 -7.30 0.37 -7.76
CA ARG A 82 -7.51 1.39 -8.82
C ARG A 82 -6.17 1.91 -9.31
N GLY A 83 -5.91 1.81 -10.62
CA GLY A 83 -4.75 2.44 -11.29
C GLY A 83 -5.18 3.65 -12.12
N ARG A 84 -5.05 4.87 -11.59
CA ARG A 84 -5.11 6.12 -12.36
C ARG A 84 -4.15 7.16 -11.79
N PRO A 85 -3.52 8.01 -12.62
CA PRO A 85 -2.78 9.18 -12.14
C PRO A 85 -3.79 10.15 -11.52
N CYS A 86 -3.56 10.54 -10.28
CA CYS A 86 -4.55 11.32 -9.54
C CYS A 86 -3.95 12.57 -8.91
N THR A 87 -4.67 13.68 -9.05
CA THR A 87 -4.33 14.99 -8.50
C THR A 87 -4.97 15.17 -7.13
N HIS A 88 -4.15 15.46 -6.12
CA HIS A 88 -4.55 15.61 -4.73
C HIS A 88 -5.26 16.96 -4.50
N MET A 89 -6.39 16.97 -3.78
CA MET A 89 -7.06 18.21 -3.37
C MET A 89 -7.26 18.27 -1.84
N LEU A 90 -6.97 19.44 -1.26
CA LEU A 90 -7.32 19.75 0.12
C LEU A 90 -8.77 20.26 0.13
N ARG A 91 -9.70 19.55 0.79
CA ARG A 91 -11.09 20.02 0.93
C ARG A 91 -11.48 20.03 2.40
N ARG A 92 -11.80 21.22 2.94
CA ARG A 92 -12.22 21.44 4.34
C ARG A 92 -11.20 20.97 5.40
N GLY A 93 -9.90 21.20 5.17
CA GLY A 93 -8.85 20.83 6.13
C GLY A 93 -8.56 19.32 6.21
N VAL A 94 -9.20 18.51 5.38
CA VAL A 94 -8.93 17.08 5.22
C VAL A 94 -8.42 16.84 3.80
N TRP A 95 -7.28 16.15 3.69
CA TRP A 95 -6.82 15.64 2.40
C TRP A 95 -7.78 14.58 1.91
N ARG A 96 -8.50 14.89 0.82
CA ARG A 96 -9.41 13.95 0.17
C ARG A 96 -8.99 13.77 -1.26
N HIS A 97 -8.72 12.54 -1.61
CA HIS A 97 -8.42 12.18 -2.97
C HIS A 97 -9.72 12.15 -3.79
N PRO A 98 -9.84 12.85 -4.93
CA PRO A 98 -11.05 12.80 -5.74
C PRO A 98 -11.46 11.38 -6.14
N CYS A 99 -10.48 10.48 -6.37
CA CYS A 99 -10.77 9.07 -6.67
C CYS A 99 -11.35 8.27 -5.48
N TRP A 100 -11.20 8.76 -4.24
CA TRP A 100 -11.82 8.12 -3.07
C TRP A 100 -13.32 8.45 -2.98
N ASP A 101 -13.74 9.58 -3.53
CA ASP A 101 -15.12 10.08 -3.48
C ASP A 101 -15.90 9.86 -4.81
N THR A 102 -15.21 9.70 -5.95
CA THR A 102 -15.88 9.37 -7.22
C THR A 102 -16.07 7.86 -7.38
N VAL A 103 -17.34 7.43 -7.43
CA VAL A 103 -17.76 6.17 -8.06
C VAL A 103 -17.39 6.29 -9.54
N SER A 104 -16.18 5.85 -9.92
CA SER A 104 -15.78 5.80 -11.33
C SER A 104 -16.49 4.61 -11.97
N VAL A 105 -17.22 4.88 -13.05
CA VAL A 105 -18.15 3.99 -13.75
C VAL A 105 -17.47 2.80 -14.47
N ASP A 106 -16.14 2.67 -14.42
CA ASP A 106 -15.39 1.53 -14.96
C ASP A 106 -14.82 0.65 -13.84
N ASP A 107 -15.70 -0.11 -13.20
CA ASP A 107 -15.45 -0.98 -12.03
C ASP A 107 -14.66 -2.27 -12.35
N LYS A 108 -14.05 -2.40 -13.52
CA LYS A 108 -13.27 -3.60 -13.88
C LYS A 108 -11.79 -3.32 -13.62
N GLY A 109 -11.39 -3.39 -12.34
CA GLY A 109 -10.01 -3.20 -11.89
C GLY A 109 -9.01 -4.15 -12.57
N LEU A 110 -7.71 -4.03 -12.25
CA LEU A 110 -6.64 -4.86 -12.85
C LEU A 110 -6.63 -6.32 -12.35
N LEU A 111 -7.35 -6.60 -11.25
CA LEU A 111 -7.40 -7.90 -10.59
C LEU A 111 -7.94 -9.06 -11.45
N PRO A 112 -9.03 -8.93 -12.24
CA PRO A 112 -9.54 -10.01 -13.07
C PRO A 112 -8.53 -10.49 -14.12
N LEU A 113 -7.65 -9.60 -14.59
CA LEU A 113 -6.56 -9.98 -15.48
C LEU A 113 -5.57 -10.88 -14.73
N LEU A 114 -5.05 -10.42 -13.59
CA LEU A 114 -4.11 -11.18 -12.75
C LEU A 114 -4.66 -12.53 -12.27
N LEU A 115 -5.97 -12.62 -12.06
CA LEU A 115 -6.67 -13.83 -11.59
C LEU A 115 -7.12 -14.75 -12.72
N SER A 116 -6.84 -14.40 -13.99
CA SER A 116 -7.26 -15.21 -15.14
C SER A 116 -6.53 -16.57 -15.20
N CYS A 117 -5.23 -16.61 -14.86
CA CYS A 117 -4.47 -17.85 -14.76
C CYS A 117 -3.17 -17.70 -13.96
N ARG A 118 -2.61 -18.84 -13.53
CA ARG A 118 -1.34 -18.90 -12.76
C ARG A 118 -0.14 -18.38 -13.55
N ARG A 119 -0.08 -18.65 -14.86
CA ARG A 119 1.03 -18.20 -15.71
C ARG A 119 1.05 -16.67 -15.82
N LEU A 120 -0.11 -16.07 -16.09
CA LEU A 120 -0.23 -14.63 -16.16
C LEU A 120 0.12 -14.00 -14.81
N TYR A 121 -0.39 -14.53 -13.70
CA TYR A 121 -0.02 -14.07 -12.36
C TYR A 121 1.50 -14.12 -12.13
N GLY A 122 2.15 -15.24 -12.49
CA GLY A 122 3.60 -15.41 -12.33
C GLY A 122 4.42 -14.41 -13.16
N GLU A 123 4.01 -14.13 -14.41
CA GLU A 123 4.71 -13.17 -15.27
C GLU A 123 4.44 -11.70 -14.87
N THR A 124 3.26 -11.41 -14.31
CA THR A 124 2.83 -10.03 -14.01
C THR A 124 3.10 -9.58 -12.58
N ALA A 125 3.11 -10.49 -11.60
CA ALA A 125 3.32 -10.14 -10.19
C ALA A 125 4.62 -9.37 -9.93
N PRO A 126 5.79 -9.75 -10.50
CA PRO A 126 7.02 -8.98 -10.31
C PRO A 126 6.92 -7.55 -10.84
N ILE A 127 6.25 -7.34 -11.98
CA ILE A 127 6.02 -6.01 -12.57
C ILE A 127 5.10 -5.21 -11.67
N LEU A 128 3.96 -5.80 -11.29
CA LEU A 128 2.95 -5.17 -10.45
C LEU A 128 3.56 -4.67 -9.14
N TYR A 129 4.15 -5.55 -8.32
CA TYR A 129 4.69 -5.15 -7.02
C TYR A 129 5.99 -4.33 -7.16
N GLY A 130 6.81 -4.65 -8.16
CA GLY A 130 8.13 -4.02 -8.35
C GLY A 130 8.12 -2.62 -8.94
N THR A 131 7.05 -2.22 -9.65
CA THR A 131 7.01 -0.92 -10.36
C THR A 131 5.84 -0.03 -9.95
N THR A 132 4.82 -0.59 -9.29
CA THR A 132 3.64 0.16 -8.84
C THR A 132 3.90 0.88 -7.52
N ARG A 133 3.30 2.06 -7.37
CA ARG A 133 3.21 2.76 -6.08
C ARG A 133 1.92 2.40 -5.37
N PHE A 134 2.00 1.91 -4.13
CA PHE A 134 0.83 1.60 -3.33
C PHE A 134 0.44 2.80 -2.48
N ASP A 135 -0.77 3.31 -2.64
CA ASP A 135 -1.30 4.43 -1.87
C ASP A 135 -2.33 3.93 -0.85
N LEU A 136 -2.01 4.15 0.41
CA LEU A 136 -2.73 3.61 1.56
C LEU A 136 -3.41 4.76 2.32
N PRO A 137 -4.74 4.87 2.30
CA PRO A 137 -5.47 5.99 2.88
C PRO A 137 -5.49 5.97 4.42
N SER A 138 -5.09 4.86 5.05
CA SER A 138 -5.14 4.70 6.49
C SER A 138 -4.18 3.62 7.00
N LEU A 139 -3.91 3.63 8.31
CA LEU A 139 -3.22 2.55 9.02
C LEU A 139 -3.91 1.20 8.81
N ASN A 140 -5.25 1.16 8.84
CA ASN A 140 -6.03 -0.06 8.65
C ASN A 140 -5.79 -0.68 7.26
N SER A 141 -5.67 0.16 6.24
CA SER A 141 -5.38 -0.29 4.88
C SER A 141 -4.01 -0.95 4.78
N MET A 142 -3.04 -0.43 5.53
CA MET A 142 -1.72 -1.02 5.62
C MET A 142 -1.74 -2.34 6.39
N THR A 143 -2.36 -2.40 7.58
CA THR A 143 -2.51 -3.65 8.34
C THR A 143 -3.15 -4.74 7.49
N ALA A 144 -4.20 -4.39 6.73
CA ALA A 144 -4.85 -5.33 5.83
C ALA A 144 -3.95 -5.79 4.68
N LEU A 145 -3.08 -4.93 4.16
CA LEU A 145 -2.08 -5.29 3.15
C LEU A 145 -1.14 -6.37 3.70
N PHE A 146 -0.58 -6.15 4.90
CA PHE A 146 0.34 -7.09 5.56
C PHE A 146 -0.32 -8.43 5.90
N VAL A 147 -1.59 -8.42 6.32
CA VAL A 147 -2.32 -9.65 6.64
C VAL A 147 -2.72 -10.44 5.38
N ARG A 148 -2.91 -9.76 4.24
CA ARG A 148 -3.45 -10.39 3.02
C ARG A 148 -2.41 -10.76 1.98
N LEU A 149 -1.28 -10.06 1.94
CA LEU A 149 -0.21 -10.37 0.99
C LEU A 149 0.84 -11.29 1.61
N PRO A 150 1.25 -12.36 0.91
CA PRO A 150 2.43 -13.12 1.26
C PRO A 150 3.68 -12.26 1.36
N ARG A 151 4.61 -12.71 2.20
CA ARG A 151 5.86 -12.01 2.45
C ARG A 151 6.67 -11.72 1.18
N HIS A 152 6.79 -12.69 0.27
CA HIS A 152 7.52 -12.49 -0.99
C HIS A 152 6.91 -11.41 -1.91
N HIS A 153 5.60 -11.15 -1.81
CA HIS A 153 4.98 -10.04 -2.54
C HIS A 153 5.20 -8.71 -1.84
N LEU A 154 5.13 -8.68 -0.51
CA LEU A 154 5.48 -7.50 0.28
C LEU A 154 6.93 -7.08 0.05
N ASP A 155 7.87 -8.04 0.02
CA ASP A 155 9.28 -7.78 -0.24
C ASP A 155 9.56 -7.38 -1.69
N ALA A 156 8.61 -7.59 -2.62
CA ALA A 156 8.72 -7.08 -3.98
C ALA A 156 8.24 -5.62 -4.11
N VAL A 157 7.47 -5.11 -3.13
CA VAL A 157 6.96 -3.73 -3.15
C VAL A 157 8.09 -2.73 -2.97
N ARG A 158 8.22 -1.80 -3.92
CA ARG A 158 9.29 -0.78 -3.89
C ARG A 158 8.85 0.59 -3.40
N SER A 159 7.60 0.99 -3.64
CA SER A 159 7.13 2.34 -3.36
C SER A 159 5.78 2.33 -2.64
N VAL A 160 5.74 2.93 -1.44
CA VAL A 160 4.54 3.08 -0.63
C VAL A 160 4.29 4.55 -0.30
N ARG A 161 3.04 4.96 -0.47
CA ARG A 161 2.49 6.22 0.01
C ARG A 161 1.46 5.91 1.09
N LEU A 162 1.55 6.61 2.20
CA LEU A 162 0.73 6.33 3.36
C LEU A 162 0.13 7.63 3.91
N PHE A 163 -1.14 7.57 4.28
CA PHE A 163 -1.81 8.61 5.04
C PHE A 163 -2.11 8.13 6.46
N VAL A 164 -1.68 8.92 7.45
CA VAL A 164 -1.88 8.67 8.86
C VAL A 164 -2.62 9.84 9.48
N ASN A 165 -3.70 9.59 10.19
CA ASN A 165 -4.41 10.62 10.93
C ASN A 165 -4.16 10.44 12.43
N LEU A 166 -3.48 11.41 13.05
CA LEU A 166 -3.17 11.42 14.47
C LEU A 166 -3.79 12.66 15.11
N LEU A 167 -4.92 12.48 15.80
CA LEU A 167 -5.60 13.57 16.50
C LEU A 167 -4.87 13.99 17.78
N VAL A 168 -4.12 13.08 18.38
CA VAL A 168 -3.31 13.28 19.58
C VAL A 168 -2.01 12.46 19.47
N PRO A 169 -0.98 12.74 20.29
CA PRO A 169 0.27 11.98 20.23
C PRO A 169 0.02 10.49 20.51
N PRO A 170 0.66 9.57 19.75
CA PRO A 170 0.61 8.15 20.04
C PRO A 170 1.03 7.89 21.50
N GLY A 171 0.21 7.14 22.25
CA GLY A 171 0.50 6.79 23.64
C GLY A 171 -0.05 7.76 24.69
N GLN A 172 -0.56 8.93 24.29
CA GLN A 172 -1.31 9.80 25.19
C GLN A 172 -2.81 9.52 25.10
N GLY A 173 -3.30 8.63 25.98
CA GLY A 173 -4.73 8.37 26.13
C GLY A 173 -5.41 7.70 24.91
N THR A 174 -4.63 7.17 23.95
CA THR A 174 -5.15 6.48 22.77
C THR A 174 -4.65 5.05 22.67
N THR A 175 -5.50 4.20 22.09
CA THR A 175 -5.16 2.83 21.69
C THR A 175 -4.36 2.78 20.38
N LEU A 176 -3.98 3.94 19.83
CA LEU A 176 -3.28 4.07 18.55
C LEU A 176 -1.78 3.82 18.63
N TYR A 177 -1.20 3.77 19.84
CA TYR A 177 0.24 3.56 20.00
C TYR A 177 0.72 2.27 19.32
N GLU A 178 0.15 1.13 19.69
CA GLU A 178 0.54 -0.18 19.12
C GLU A 178 0.29 -0.30 17.61
N PRO A 179 -0.88 0.08 17.06
CA PRO A 179 -1.07 0.10 15.61
C PRO A 179 -0.08 1.00 14.87
N TYR A 180 0.28 2.14 15.46
CA TYR A 180 1.22 3.09 14.86
C TYR A 180 2.67 2.57 14.91
N THR A 181 3.14 2.11 16.06
CA THR A 181 4.51 1.59 16.21
C THR A 181 4.68 0.26 15.47
N GLY A 182 3.69 -0.61 15.54
CA GLY A 182 3.64 -1.88 14.82
C GLY A 182 3.76 -1.68 13.32
N MET A 183 3.10 -0.65 12.77
CA MET A 183 3.25 -0.29 11.37
C MET A 183 4.70 -0.02 10.96
N TRP A 184 5.42 0.82 11.72
CA TRP A 184 6.80 1.18 11.37
C TRP A 184 7.73 -0.03 11.46
N ARG A 185 7.48 -0.90 12.44
CA ARG A 185 8.15 -2.19 12.55
C ARG A 185 7.88 -3.03 11.30
N ASP A 186 6.64 -3.20 10.88
CA ASP A 186 6.29 -4.02 9.72
C ASP A 186 6.93 -3.47 8.42
N LEU A 187 6.85 -2.15 8.20
CA LEU A 187 7.52 -1.46 7.07
C LEU A 187 9.04 -1.65 7.10
N SER A 188 9.66 -1.64 8.28
CA SER A 188 11.11 -1.85 8.41
C SER A 188 11.54 -3.26 7.97
N THR A 189 10.63 -4.24 7.98
CA THR A 189 10.91 -5.61 7.54
C THR A 189 10.83 -5.80 6.02
N MET A 190 10.29 -4.84 5.27
CA MET A 190 10.15 -4.94 3.81
C MET A 190 11.50 -4.68 3.12
N GLU A 191 12.16 -5.74 2.67
CA GLU A 191 13.53 -5.66 2.13
C GLU A 191 13.60 -4.93 0.78
N GLY A 192 12.55 -5.04 -0.04
CA GLY A 192 12.47 -4.37 -1.33
C GLY A 192 11.94 -2.94 -1.29
N LEU A 193 11.48 -2.45 -0.15
CA LEU A 193 11.00 -1.07 -0.03
C LEU A 193 12.17 -0.11 -0.28
N ARG A 194 11.96 0.87 -1.17
CA ARG A 194 12.95 1.88 -1.57
C ARG A 194 12.42 3.30 -1.38
N GLU A 195 11.12 3.49 -1.58
CA GLU A 195 10.47 4.79 -1.46
C GLU A 195 9.31 4.71 -0.47
N LEU A 196 9.36 5.54 0.58
CA LEU A 196 8.27 5.72 1.52
C LEU A 196 7.93 7.19 1.64
N ARG A 197 6.68 7.52 1.35
CA ARG A 197 6.13 8.87 1.47
C ARG A 197 4.95 8.86 2.42
N VAL A 198 5.07 9.49 3.58
CA VAL A 198 4.04 9.47 4.63
C VAL A 198 3.46 10.85 4.84
N CYS A 199 2.15 11.00 4.74
CA CYS A 199 1.45 12.21 5.12
C CYS A 199 0.75 12.00 6.46
N ILE A 200 1.10 12.81 7.44
CA ILE A 200 0.54 12.76 8.78
C ILE A 200 -0.37 13.97 8.94
N ALA A 201 -1.67 13.72 9.09
CA ALA A 201 -2.62 14.72 9.54
C ALA A 201 -2.57 14.83 11.05
N LEU A 202 -2.23 16.02 11.53
CA LEU A 202 -2.15 16.39 12.94
C LEU A 202 -3.23 17.43 13.21
N ALA A 203 -4.02 17.23 14.28
CA ALA A 203 -5.02 18.21 14.72
C ALA A 203 -4.45 19.27 15.69
N MET A 204 -3.13 19.30 15.85
CA MET A 204 -2.44 20.00 16.94
C MET A 204 -1.60 21.17 16.44
N GLN A 205 -1.38 22.14 17.35
CA GLN A 205 -0.48 23.27 17.12
C GLN A 205 0.98 22.80 17.06
N ILE A 206 1.82 23.57 16.37
CA ILE A 206 3.22 23.23 16.11
C ILE A 206 4.05 23.03 17.38
N ASP A 207 3.79 23.82 18.42
CA ASP A 207 4.47 23.71 19.71
C ASP A 207 4.25 22.34 20.34
N SER A 208 3.04 21.80 20.21
CA SER A 208 2.71 20.49 20.76
C SER A 208 3.30 19.34 19.93
N ILE A 209 3.45 19.53 18.61
CA ILE A 209 4.22 18.61 17.76
C ILE A 209 5.68 18.58 18.22
N TRP A 210 6.25 19.73 18.55
CA TRP A 210 7.62 19.84 19.05
C TRP A 210 7.80 19.15 20.41
N GLU A 211 6.93 19.44 21.37
CA GLU A 211 6.96 18.85 22.71
C GLU A 211 6.86 17.33 22.67
N HIS A 212 6.00 16.79 21.80
CA HIS A 212 5.75 15.35 21.68
C HIS A 212 6.43 14.69 20.47
N ARG A 213 7.43 15.34 19.87
CA ARG A 213 8.12 14.87 18.65
C ARG A 213 8.64 13.43 18.76
N ALA A 214 9.08 13.02 19.94
CA ALA A 214 9.51 11.64 20.19
C ALA A 214 8.40 10.62 19.91
N ALA A 215 7.19 10.86 20.41
CA ALA A 215 6.05 9.96 20.21
C ALA A 215 5.65 9.82 18.74
N TYR A 216 5.78 10.90 17.96
CA TYR A 216 5.49 10.88 16.53
C TYR A 216 6.60 10.22 15.72
N PHE A 217 7.85 10.62 15.94
CA PHE A 217 8.91 10.38 14.98
C PHE A 217 9.92 9.30 15.41
N ASP A 218 10.04 8.96 16.69
CA ASP A 218 10.97 7.91 17.12
C ASP A 218 10.71 6.55 16.47
N PRO A 219 9.45 6.08 16.29
CA PRO A 219 9.17 4.82 15.61
C PRO A 219 9.74 4.77 14.18
N MET A 220 9.88 5.91 13.51
CA MET A 220 10.38 6.02 12.15
C MET A 220 11.89 5.74 12.05
N LYS A 221 12.65 5.94 13.14
CA LYS A 221 14.11 5.74 13.18
C LYS A 221 14.52 4.27 12.98
N GLN A 222 13.56 3.35 13.01
CA GLN A 222 13.75 1.93 12.68
C GLN A 222 14.04 1.71 11.19
N ILE A 223 13.60 2.63 10.33
CA ILE A 223 13.78 2.54 8.88
C ILE A 223 15.13 3.15 8.51
N ARG A 224 16.00 2.36 7.85
CA ARG A 224 17.38 2.78 7.54
C ARG A 224 17.83 2.53 6.10
N HIS A 225 17.06 1.76 5.33
CA HIS A 225 17.46 1.24 4.02
C HIS A 225 16.78 1.92 2.83
N LEU A 226 15.96 2.95 3.06
CA LEU A 226 15.21 3.62 2.00
C LEU A 226 16.08 4.59 1.21
N SER A 227 15.87 4.62 -0.10
CA SER A 227 16.45 5.61 -1.01
C SER A 227 15.71 6.94 -0.93
N VAL A 228 14.39 6.89 -0.70
CA VAL A 228 13.54 8.06 -0.51
C VAL A 228 12.68 7.82 0.73
N PHE A 229 12.88 8.66 1.76
CA PHE A 229 12.01 8.67 2.92
C PHE A 229 11.57 10.10 3.21
N GLU A 230 10.28 10.38 3.00
CA GLU A 230 9.71 11.71 3.17
C GLU A 230 8.46 11.66 4.03
N VAL A 231 8.36 12.59 4.97
CA VAL A 231 7.23 12.73 5.89
C VAL A 231 6.68 14.14 5.77
N TYR A 232 5.36 14.25 5.62
CA TYR A 232 4.66 15.49 5.36
C TYR A 232 3.68 15.77 6.49
N ILE A 233 3.88 16.87 7.20
CA ILE A 233 3.06 17.27 8.37
C ILE A 233 2.50 18.68 8.16
N PRO A 234 1.38 19.07 8.80
CA PRO A 234 0.98 20.47 8.90
C PRO A 234 1.85 21.20 9.95
N PRO A 235 2.07 22.52 9.86
CA PRO A 235 1.69 23.47 8.79
C PRO A 235 2.66 23.42 7.58
N ASP A 236 2.76 24.50 6.80
CA ASP A 236 3.68 24.59 5.65
C ASP A 236 5.17 24.53 6.10
N THR A 237 6.04 24.10 5.20
CA THR A 237 7.45 23.77 5.50
C THR A 237 8.20 24.93 6.14
N SER A 238 7.92 26.16 5.71
CA SER A 238 8.57 27.38 6.22
C SER A 238 8.27 27.68 7.69
N GLN A 239 7.26 27.03 8.27
CA GLN A 239 6.87 27.21 9.66
C GLN A 239 7.45 26.11 10.56
N LEU A 240 8.02 25.04 10.00
CA LEU A 240 8.55 23.92 10.78
C LEU A 240 9.90 24.27 11.43
N PRO A 241 10.08 24.06 12.75
CA PRO A 241 11.38 24.23 13.40
C PRO A 241 12.43 23.26 12.83
N ASP A 242 13.69 23.72 12.72
CA ASP A 242 14.80 22.91 12.18
C ASP A 242 14.98 21.57 12.91
N GLY A 243 14.71 21.53 14.21
CA GLY A 243 14.81 20.30 14.99
C GLY A 243 13.68 19.31 14.74
N VAL A 244 12.60 19.69 14.04
CA VAL A 244 11.58 18.77 13.51
C VAL A 244 12.03 18.27 12.15
N VAL A 245 12.45 19.19 11.27
CA VAL A 245 12.87 18.89 9.89
C VAL A 245 13.97 17.83 9.86
N ASN A 246 14.92 17.91 10.80
CA ASN A 246 16.08 17.02 10.88
C ASN A 246 15.98 15.95 11.97
N TYR A 247 14.80 15.72 12.55
CA TYR A 247 14.65 14.86 13.73
C TYR A 247 14.93 13.38 13.45
N VAL A 248 14.57 12.90 12.26
CA VAL A 248 14.72 11.50 11.85
C VAL A 248 15.84 11.40 10.82
N PRO A 249 16.97 10.74 11.15
CA PRO A 249 18.08 10.59 10.22
C PRO A 249 17.65 9.90 8.92
N GLY A 250 18.05 10.44 7.77
CA GLY A 250 17.71 9.89 6.45
C GLY A 250 16.25 10.11 6.02
N CYS A 251 15.44 10.81 6.83
CA CYS A 251 14.08 11.19 6.49
C CYS A 251 13.99 12.70 6.27
N ARG A 252 13.38 13.11 5.16
CA ARG A 252 13.05 14.51 4.91
C ARG A 252 11.66 14.80 5.48
N ILE A 253 11.60 15.56 6.57
CA ILE A 253 10.33 16.05 7.10
C ILE A 253 10.03 17.42 6.48
N ALA A 254 8.86 17.54 5.85
CA ALA A 254 8.43 18.75 5.16
C ALA A 254 6.96 19.08 5.51
N GLY A 255 6.56 20.30 5.18
CA GLY A 255 5.19 20.75 5.29
C GLY A 255 4.27 20.23 4.20
N TRP A 256 2.98 20.41 4.39
CA TRP A 256 1.94 20.01 3.43
C TRP A 256 1.95 20.77 2.10
N ASP A 257 2.60 21.92 2.03
CA ASP A 257 2.82 22.68 0.80
C ASP A 257 3.62 21.88 -0.25
N VAL A 258 4.53 21.02 0.19
CA VAL A 258 5.39 20.22 -0.69
C VAL A 258 4.68 18.94 -1.16
N TRP A 259 3.75 18.40 -0.36
CA TRP A 259 2.96 17.20 -0.70
C TRP A 259 2.07 17.37 -1.95
N LYS A 260 1.73 18.62 -2.29
CA LYS A 260 0.86 19.00 -3.42
C LYS A 260 1.53 18.83 -4.78
N ARG A 261 2.86 18.75 -4.82
CA ARG A 261 3.66 18.63 -6.05
C ARG A 261 3.94 17.17 -6.37
#